data_AF-A0A4Q5YB20-F1
#
_entry.id   AF-A0A4Q5YB20-F1
#
_cell.length_a   1.000
_cell.length_b   1.000
_cell.length_c   1.000
_cell.angle_alpha   90.00
_cell.angle_beta   90.00
_cell.angle_gamma   90.00
#
_symmetry.space_group_name_H-M   'P 1'
#
loop_
_entity.id
_entity.type
_entity.pdbx_description
1 polymer ?
#
loop_
_entity_poly.entity_id
_entity_poly.type
_entity_poly.pdbx_seq_one_letter_code
_entity_poly.pdbx_strand_id
1 'polypeptide(L)'
;MFPFLAGGGEMGQLTRTFDWHTTPIGACDTWPISLRATLGIVLHSAFPMLLFWGKELTCFYNEAYRLSLDSQGKHPALGKRAQEVWPENWPFIGSLIEQVMTTGEPVWFEDQLLPVSRNGRLEDVYWTFSYSPAFDDDGQIGGILVTGTE
;
A
#
# COMPACT_ATOMS: atom_id res chain seq x y z
N MET A 1 1.96 19.87 12.28
CA MET A 1 1.68 18.42 12.23
C MET A 1 0.41 18.22 11.44
N PHE A 2 0.40 17.35 10.43
CA PHE A 2 -0.79 17.14 9.60
C PHE A 2 -1.84 16.31 10.34
N PRO A 3 -3.11 16.75 10.44
CA PRO A 3 -4.14 16.03 11.19
C PRO A 3 -4.38 14.60 10.69
N PHE A 4 -4.29 14.34 9.38
CA PHE A 4 -4.48 13.00 8.81
C PHE A 4 -3.38 12.01 9.21
N LEU A 5 -2.22 12.52 9.64
CA LEU A 5 -1.13 11.73 10.19
C LEU A 5 -1.21 11.64 11.70
N ALA A 6 -2.19 12.21 12.40
CA ALA A 6 -2.33 11.98 13.84
C ALA A 6 -2.79 10.53 14.08
N GLY A 7 -2.25 9.82 15.09
CA GLY A 7 -2.64 8.43 15.36
C GLY A 7 -1.97 7.38 14.45
N GLY A 8 -2.70 6.32 14.10
CA GLY A 8 -2.26 5.29 13.14
C GLY A 8 -1.22 4.28 13.64
N GLY A 9 -1.01 4.15 14.96
CA GLY A 9 -0.06 3.18 15.52
C GLY A 9 1.40 3.42 15.12
N GLU A 10 2.16 2.33 14.97
CA GLU A 10 3.55 2.36 14.52
C GLU A 10 3.64 2.93 13.10
N MET A 11 2.72 2.51 12.22
CA MET A 11 2.72 2.96 10.82
C MET A 11 2.45 4.45 10.67
N GLY A 12 1.58 5.02 11.49
CA GLY A 12 1.40 6.47 11.55
C GLY A 12 2.69 7.17 12.01
N GLN A 13 3.38 6.64 13.01
CA GLN A 13 4.66 7.19 13.47
C GLN A 13 5.74 7.13 12.39
N LEU A 14 5.93 5.96 11.77
CA LEU A 14 6.89 5.79 10.68
C LEU A 14 6.58 6.74 9.52
N THR A 15 5.31 6.87 9.13
CA THR A 15 4.89 7.81 8.08
C THR A 15 5.23 9.26 8.42
N ARG A 16 5.14 9.66 9.70
CA ARG A 16 5.50 11.02 10.14
C ARG A 16 7.00 11.28 10.15
N THR A 17 7.81 10.26 10.46
CA THR A 17 9.26 10.41 10.66
C THR A 17 10.08 10.02 9.44
N PHE A 18 9.47 9.39 8.44
CA PHE A 18 10.14 9.01 7.20
C PHE A 18 10.57 10.26 6.42
N ASP A 19 11.81 10.24 5.89
CA ASP A 19 12.33 11.32 5.06
C ASP A 19 11.79 11.22 3.62
N TRP A 20 10.60 11.76 3.42
CA TRP A 20 9.91 11.70 2.13
C TRP A 20 10.59 12.51 1.01
N HIS A 21 11.53 13.41 1.34
CA HIS A 21 12.32 14.11 0.31
C HIS A 21 13.18 13.14 -0.52
N THR A 22 13.50 11.96 0.02
CA THR A 22 14.25 10.92 -0.67
C THR A 22 13.40 10.11 -1.65
N THR A 23 12.09 10.36 -1.70
CA THR A 23 11.14 9.58 -2.51
C THR A 23 10.54 10.42 -3.64
N PRO A 24 10.07 9.78 -4.73
CA PRO A 24 9.41 10.47 -5.85
C PRO A 24 8.13 11.24 -5.46
N ILE A 25 7.49 10.90 -4.34
CA ILE A 25 6.26 11.58 -3.91
C ILE A 25 6.50 12.90 -3.18
N GLY A 26 7.75 13.18 -2.79
CA GLY A 26 8.15 14.43 -2.13
C GLY A 26 7.61 14.59 -0.71
N ALA A 27 7.83 15.78 -0.14
CA ALA A 27 7.49 16.08 1.24
C ALA A 27 5.99 16.12 1.51
N CYS A 28 5.59 15.81 2.74
CA CYS A 28 4.17 15.68 3.12
C CYS A 28 3.34 16.97 2.94
N ASP A 29 3.98 18.15 2.98
CA ASP A 29 3.32 19.44 2.72
C ASP A 29 2.95 19.65 1.25
N THR A 30 3.67 19.00 0.33
CA THR A 30 3.41 19.04 -1.11
C THR A 30 2.48 17.93 -1.58
N TRP A 31 2.07 17.01 -0.71
CA TRP A 31 1.16 15.93 -1.09
C TRP A 31 -0.22 16.46 -1.53
N PRO A 32 -0.80 15.88 -2.60
CA PRO A 32 -2.15 16.24 -3.04
C PRO A 32 -3.19 15.91 -1.96
N ILE A 33 -4.33 16.59 -2.00
CA ILE A 33 -5.40 16.44 -1.00
C ILE A 33 -5.92 15.00 -0.99
N SER A 34 -6.12 14.41 -2.16
CA SER A 34 -6.48 13.02 -2.40
C SER A 34 -5.57 12.02 -1.70
N LEU A 35 -4.24 12.15 -1.82
CA LEU A 35 -3.30 11.28 -1.11
C LEU A 35 -3.47 11.42 0.40
N ARG A 36 -3.54 12.65 0.91
CA ARG A 36 -3.70 12.91 2.35
C ARG A 36 -5.00 12.34 2.90
N ALA A 37 -6.10 12.49 2.16
CA ALA A 37 -7.40 11.95 2.52
C ALA A 37 -7.40 10.41 2.51
N THR A 38 -6.85 9.80 1.46
CA THR A 38 -6.75 8.34 1.32
C THR A 38 -5.86 7.74 2.41
N LEU A 39 -4.71 8.34 2.72
CA LEU A 39 -3.86 7.92 3.83
C LEU A 39 -4.54 8.08 5.18
N GLY A 40 -5.36 9.13 5.35
CA GLY A 40 -6.23 9.27 6.51
C GLY A 40 -7.12 8.04 6.72
N ILE A 41 -7.74 7.53 5.65
CA ILE A 41 -8.56 6.31 5.68
C ILE A 41 -7.69 5.09 5.99
N VAL A 42 -6.60 4.89 5.24
CA VAL A 42 -5.69 3.73 5.39
C VAL A 42 -5.21 3.62 6.83
N LEU A 43 -4.58 4.68 7.36
CA LEU A 43 -3.95 4.67 8.68
C LEU A 43 -4.93 4.47 9.84
N HIS A 44 -6.21 4.83 9.66
CA HIS A 44 -7.24 4.75 10.70
C HIS A 44 -8.18 3.55 10.55
N SER A 45 -8.07 2.78 9.47
CA SER A 45 -8.84 1.56 9.29
C SER A 45 -8.33 0.44 10.20
N ALA A 46 -9.26 -0.32 10.77
CA ALA A 46 -8.95 -1.58 11.47
C ALA A 46 -8.84 -2.78 10.51
N PHE A 47 -9.33 -2.65 9.28
CA PHE A 47 -9.08 -3.65 8.23
C PHE A 47 -7.65 -3.50 7.70
N PRO A 48 -6.96 -4.59 7.33
CA PRO A 48 -5.66 -4.48 6.69
C PRO A 48 -5.77 -3.73 5.36
N MET A 49 -5.02 -2.63 5.25
CA MET A 49 -5.00 -1.79 4.07
C MET A 49 -3.57 -1.42 3.65
N LEU A 50 -3.36 -1.42 2.35
CA LEU A 50 -2.15 -1.00 1.65
C LEU A 50 -2.54 -0.03 0.53
N LEU A 51 -1.70 0.95 0.24
CA LEU A 51 -1.87 1.92 -0.83
C LEU A 51 -0.57 1.97 -1.63
N PHE A 52 -0.69 1.80 -2.94
CA PHE A 52 0.35 2.11 -3.91
C PHE A 52 0.05 3.48 -4.51
N TRP A 53 0.97 4.42 -4.38
CA TRP A 53 0.76 5.78 -4.88
C TRP A 53 1.82 6.23 -5.87
N GLY A 54 1.37 6.95 -6.90
CA GLY A 54 2.21 7.54 -7.93
C GLY A 54 2.77 6.51 -8.92
N LYS A 55 3.52 7.02 -9.90
CA LYS A 55 4.08 6.23 -11.01
C LYS A 55 5.02 5.11 -10.56
N GLU A 56 5.65 5.29 -9.40
CA GLU A 56 6.62 4.37 -8.82
C GLU A 56 5.97 3.40 -7.81
N LEU A 57 4.65 3.46 -7.66
CA LEU A 57 3.85 2.61 -6.77
C LEU A 57 4.44 2.58 -5.36
N THR A 58 4.69 3.78 -4.81
CA THR A 58 5.24 3.96 -3.47
C THR A 58 4.30 3.37 -2.43
N CYS A 59 4.83 2.52 -1.55
CA CYS A 59 4.04 1.74 -0.60
C CYS A 59 3.71 2.52 0.66
N PHE A 60 2.44 2.47 1.06
CA PHE A 60 1.92 2.88 2.37
C PHE A 60 1.00 1.81 2.90
N TYR A 61 1.00 1.53 4.20
CA TYR A 61 0.09 0.56 4.80
C TYR A 61 -0.16 0.89 6.26
N ASN A 62 -1.22 0.29 6.80
CA ASN A 62 -1.64 0.52 8.18
C ASN A 62 -1.14 -0.57 9.14
N GLU A 63 -1.42 -0.34 10.43
CA GLU A 63 -1.05 -1.25 11.52
C GLU A 63 -1.62 -2.67 11.32
N ALA A 64 -2.85 -2.78 10.82
CA ALA A 64 -3.49 -4.08 10.59
C ALA A 64 -2.77 -4.88 9.49
N TYR A 65 -2.38 -4.23 8.38
CA TYR A 65 -1.62 -4.86 7.30
C TYR A 65 -0.18 -5.18 7.69
N ARG A 66 0.41 -4.39 8.60
CA ARG A 66 1.76 -4.63 9.11
C ARG A 66 1.93 -6.06 9.63
N LEU A 67 0.90 -6.65 10.24
CA LEU A 67 0.94 -8.01 10.79
C LEU A 67 1.15 -9.10 9.74
N SER A 68 0.76 -8.84 8.49
CA SER A 68 0.98 -9.74 7.36
C SER A 68 2.38 -9.60 6.75
N LEU A 69 3.11 -8.52 7.08
CA LEU A 69 4.50 -8.34 6.69
C LEU A 69 5.41 -8.92 7.76
N ASP A 70 6.40 -9.69 7.33
CA ASP A 70 7.37 -10.22 8.27
C ASP A 70 8.33 -9.12 8.76
N SER A 71 8.68 -9.18 10.05
CA SER A 71 9.63 -8.23 10.66
C SER A 71 11.07 -8.47 10.21
N GLN A 72 11.36 -9.63 9.60
CA GLN A 72 12.69 -10.02 9.14
C GLN A 72 12.95 -9.77 7.65
N GLY A 73 11.95 -9.34 6.87
CA GLY A 73 12.11 -9.17 5.43
C GLY A 73 11.47 -7.90 4.88
N LYS A 74 10.14 -7.80 4.98
CA LYS A 74 9.37 -6.79 4.25
C LYS A 74 9.06 -5.55 5.09
N HIS A 75 8.88 -5.68 6.40
CA HIS A 75 8.68 -4.52 7.26
C HIS A 75 10.01 -3.83 7.65
N PRO A 76 10.17 -2.51 7.46
CA PRO A 76 9.22 -1.60 6.83
C PRO A 76 9.26 -1.66 5.30
N ALA A 77 8.08 -1.73 4.69
CA ALA A 77 7.89 -1.58 3.24
C ALA A 77 7.61 -0.12 2.85
N LEU A 78 7.37 0.73 3.85
CA LEU A 78 6.96 2.11 3.70
C LEU A 78 7.96 2.88 2.83
N GLY A 79 7.45 3.61 1.83
CA GLY A 79 8.27 4.43 0.94
C GLY A 79 9.01 3.67 -0.17
N LYS A 80 9.04 2.33 -0.13
CA LYS A 80 9.66 1.50 -1.18
C LYS A 80 8.73 1.35 -2.40
N ARG A 81 9.30 0.95 -3.53
CA ARG A 81 8.55 0.62 -4.74
C ARG A 81 7.91 -0.75 -4.59
N ALA A 82 6.66 -0.91 -5.03
CA ALA A 82 5.95 -2.18 -4.86
C ALA A 82 6.69 -3.39 -5.47
N GLN A 83 7.26 -3.23 -6.65
CA GLN A 83 8.02 -4.29 -7.32
C GLN A 83 9.22 -4.80 -6.51
N GLU A 84 9.85 -3.93 -5.72
CA GLU A 84 11.00 -4.29 -4.88
C GLU A 84 10.57 -5.04 -3.62
N VAL A 85 9.34 -4.82 -3.15
CA VAL A 85 8.79 -5.41 -1.92
C VAL A 85 8.16 -6.78 -2.18
N TRP A 86 7.54 -6.99 -3.34
CA TRP A 86 6.90 -8.26 -3.72
C TRP A 86 7.43 -8.81 -5.06
N PRO A 87 8.76 -9.00 -5.22
CA PRO A 87 9.32 -9.52 -6.47
C PRO A 87 8.79 -10.90 -6.85
N GLU A 88 8.46 -11.75 -5.86
CA GLU A 88 7.97 -13.11 -6.07
C GLU A 88 6.55 -13.15 -6.66
N ASN A 89 5.71 -12.20 -6.29
CA ASN A 89 4.31 -12.12 -6.73
C ASN A 89 4.09 -11.11 -7.85
N TRP A 90 5.13 -10.34 -8.22
CA TRP A 90 5.05 -9.24 -9.17
C TRP A 90 4.40 -9.59 -10.52
N PRO A 91 4.68 -10.74 -11.16
CA PRO A 91 4.04 -11.09 -12.41
C PRO A 91 2.50 -11.13 -12.32
N PHE A 92 1.96 -11.52 -11.16
CA PHE A 92 0.52 -11.54 -10.92
C PHE A 92 0.02 -10.17 -10.45
N ILE A 93 0.52 -9.66 -9.32
CA ILE A 93 -0.01 -8.42 -8.72
C ILE A 93 0.22 -7.19 -9.62
N GLY A 94 1.34 -7.17 -10.36
CA GLY A 94 1.67 -6.07 -11.27
C GLY A 94 0.66 -5.96 -12.41
N SER A 95 0.20 -7.10 -12.96
CA SER A 95 -0.83 -7.11 -13.99
C SER A 95 -2.19 -6.61 -13.47
N LEU A 96 -2.55 -6.94 -12.22
CA LEU A 96 -3.76 -6.44 -11.58
C LEU A 96 -3.68 -4.92 -11.35
N ILE A 97 -2.53 -4.43 -10.88
CA ILE A 97 -2.28 -2.99 -10.74
C ILE A 97 -2.41 -2.30 -12.09
N GLU A 98 -1.77 -2.83 -13.14
CA GLU A 98 -1.85 -2.26 -14.49
C GLU A 98 -3.29 -2.21 -15.00
N GLN A 99 -4.06 -3.29 -14.83
CA GLN A 99 -5.48 -3.31 -15.19
C GLN A 99 -6.25 -2.20 -14.49
N VAL A 100 -6.19 -2.11 -13.16
CA VAL A 100 -6.95 -1.10 -12.41
C VAL A 100 -6.48 0.32 -12.74
N MET A 101 -5.16 0.54 -12.90
CA MET A 101 -4.60 1.84 -13.27
C MET A 101 -5.02 2.28 -14.69
N THR A 102 -5.28 1.35 -15.61
CA THR A 102 -5.62 1.67 -17.01
C THR A 102 -7.13 1.73 -17.27
N THR A 103 -7.92 0.90 -16.59
CA THR A 103 -9.37 0.81 -16.84
C THR A 103 -10.20 1.51 -15.75
N GLY A 104 -9.64 1.67 -14.54
CA GLY A 104 -10.40 2.10 -13.36
C GLY A 104 -11.36 1.05 -12.82
N GLU A 105 -11.37 -0.17 -13.38
CA GLU A 105 -12.23 -1.25 -12.90
C GLU A 105 -11.55 -1.95 -11.72
N PRO A 106 -12.21 -2.08 -10.56
CA PRO A 106 -11.65 -2.79 -9.42
C PRO A 106 -11.60 -4.29 -9.69
N VAL A 107 -10.69 -4.99 -9.02
CA VAL A 107 -10.66 -6.46 -8.99
C VAL A 107 -10.96 -6.97 -7.59
N TRP A 108 -11.45 -8.20 -7.52
CA TRP A 108 -11.76 -8.92 -6.29
C TRP A 108 -11.34 -10.37 -6.43
N PHE A 109 -10.71 -10.88 -5.38
CA PHE A 109 -10.31 -12.27 -5.26
C PHE A 109 -10.71 -12.80 -3.88
N GLU A 110 -11.14 -14.05 -3.85
CA GLU A 110 -11.49 -14.79 -2.64
C GLU A 110 -10.59 -16.02 -2.56
N ASP A 111 -9.97 -16.25 -1.39
CA ASP A 111 -9.05 -17.35 -1.11
C ASP A 111 -7.98 -17.59 -2.20
N GLN A 112 -7.42 -16.50 -2.72
CA GLN A 112 -6.38 -16.57 -3.75
C GLN A 112 -5.05 -16.96 -3.12
N LEU A 113 -4.47 -18.07 -3.59
CA LEU A 113 -3.11 -18.47 -3.20
C LEU A 113 -2.10 -17.43 -3.70
N LEU A 114 -1.41 -16.80 -2.75
CA LEU A 114 -0.32 -15.86 -2.96
C LEU A 114 0.84 -16.25 -2.04
N PRO A 115 1.85 -16.97 -2.55
CA PRO A 115 3.01 -17.33 -1.74
C PRO A 115 3.72 -16.10 -1.18
N VAL A 116 4.01 -16.09 0.12
CA VAL A 116 4.67 -14.96 0.79
C VAL A 116 6.03 -15.42 1.32
N SER A 117 7.09 -14.68 0.97
CA SER A 117 8.37 -14.85 1.64
C SER A 117 8.31 -14.23 3.04
N ARG A 118 8.33 -15.08 4.08
CA ARG A 118 8.25 -14.73 5.51
C ARG A 118 9.26 -15.56 6.30
N ASN A 119 10.04 -14.92 7.18
CA ASN A 119 11.05 -15.59 8.03
C ASN A 119 12.07 -16.45 7.24
N GLY A 120 12.46 -16.00 6.04
CA GLY A 120 13.40 -16.70 5.17
C GLY A 120 12.84 -17.95 4.48
N ARG A 121 11.51 -18.13 4.47
CA ARG A 121 10.81 -19.27 3.86
C ARG A 121 9.67 -18.76 2.99
N LEU A 122 9.37 -19.48 1.92
CA LEU A 122 8.16 -19.24 1.13
C LEU A 122 7.02 -20.02 1.78
N GLU A 123 5.97 -19.32 2.20
CA GLU A 123 4.77 -19.88 2.81
C GLU A 123 3.59 -19.76 1.83
N ASP A 124 2.79 -20.82 1.71
CA ASP A 124 1.52 -20.78 0.98
C ASP A 124 0.49 -20.04 1.82
N VAL A 125 0.07 -18.88 1.34
CA VAL A 125 -0.88 -18.00 2.04
C VAL A 125 -2.07 -17.74 1.13
N TYR A 126 -3.28 -17.78 1.68
CA TYR A 126 -4.52 -17.54 0.95
C TYR A 126 -5.02 -16.14 1.31
N TRP A 127 -5.36 -15.34 0.31
CA TRP A 127 -5.80 -13.97 0.52
C TRP A 127 -7.16 -13.72 -0.11
N THR A 128 -8.02 -13.05 0.65
CA THR A 128 -9.24 -12.44 0.14
C THR A 128 -9.01 -10.92 0.08
N PHE A 129 -9.01 -10.34 -1.12
CA PHE A 129 -8.61 -8.95 -1.33
C PHE A 129 -9.27 -8.25 -2.53
N SER A 130 -9.32 -6.92 -2.46
CA SER A 130 -9.69 -6.03 -3.56
C SER A 130 -8.57 -5.07 -3.89
N TYR A 131 -8.36 -4.79 -5.20
CA TYR A 131 -7.63 -3.61 -5.66
C TYR A 131 -8.64 -2.62 -6.24
N SER A 132 -8.67 -1.41 -5.70
CA SER A 132 -9.58 -0.33 -6.10
C SER A 132 -8.79 0.89 -6.55
N PRO A 133 -9.25 1.65 -7.56
CA PRO A 133 -8.57 2.88 -7.98
C PRO A 133 -8.67 3.95 -6.88
N ALA A 134 -7.55 4.60 -6.59
CA ALA A 134 -7.49 5.80 -5.78
C ALA A 134 -7.27 7.01 -6.68
N PHE A 135 -8.27 7.89 -6.75
CA PHE A 135 -8.24 9.06 -7.63
C PHE A 135 -7.45 10.21 -7.01
N ASP A 136 -6.74 10.97 -7.85
CA ASP A 136 -6.02 12.17 -7.49
C ASP A 136 -6.89 13.44 -7.55
N ASP A 137 -6.28 14.60 -7.30
CA ASP A 137 -6.95 15.90 -7.27
C ASP A 137 -7.50 16.34 -8.66
N ASP A 138 -6.95 15.77 -9.74
CA ASP A 138 -7.35 16.03 -11.12
C ASP A 138 -8.37 14.97 -11.64
N GLY A 139 -8.81 14.06 -10.77
CA GLY A 139 -9.73 12.98 -11.10
C GLY A 139 -9.09 11.86 -11.94
N GLN A 140 -7.75 11.83 -12.05
CA GLN A 140 -7.02 10.71 -12.64
C GLN A 140 -6.76 9.63 -11.59
N ILE A 141 -6.37 8.43 -12.00
CA ILE A 141 -5.98 7.38 -11.05
C ILE A 141 -4.56 7.68 -10.55
N GLY A 142 -4.46 8.16 -9.30
CA GLY A 142 -3.20 8.48 -8.64
C GLY A 142 -2.53 7.27 -7.98
N GLY A 143 -3.28 6.18 -7.76
CA GLY A 143 -2.78 4.98 -7.13
C GLY A 143 -3.82 3.86 -7.00
N ILE A 144 -3.44 2.80 -6.29
CA ILE A 144 -4.28 1.63 -6.02
C ILE A 144 -4.42 1.44 -4.51
N LEU A 145 -5.67 1.46 -4.03
CA LEU A 145 -6.01 1.07 -2.67
C LEU A 145 -6.26 -0.44 -2.63
N VAL A 146 -5.58 -1.12 -1.72
CA VAL A 146 -5.71 -2.54 -1.47
C VAL A 146 -6.32 -2.75 -0.10
N THR A 147 -7.38 -3.56 -0.05
CA THR A 147 -8.02 -4.00 1.20
C THR A 147 -8.10 -5.52 1.16
N GLY A 148 -7.63 -6.21 2.19
CA GLY A 148 -7.72 -7.67 2.19
C GLY A 148 -7.35 -8.28 3.52
N THR A 149 -7.67 -9.56 3.66
CA THR A 149 -7.25 -10.38 4.80
C THR A 149 -6.61 -11.66 4.28
N GLU A 150 -5.57 -12.06 5.00
CA GLU A 150 -5.06 -13.43 5.04
C GLU A 150 -6.05 -14.33 5.80
#